data_AF-A0A0G1G4X2-F1
#
_entry.id   AF-A0A0G1G4X2-F1
#
_cell.length_a   1.000
_cell.length_b   1.000
_cell.length_c   1.000
_cell.angle_alpha   90.00
_cell.angle_beta   90.00
_cell.angle_gamma   90.00
#
_symmetry.space_group_name_H-M   'P 1'
#
loop_
_entity.id
_entity.type
_entity.pdbx_description
1 polymer ?
#
loop_
_entity_poly.entity_id
_entity_poly.type
_entity_poly.pdbx_seq_one_letter_code
_entity_poly.pdbx_strand_id
1 'polypeptide(L)'
;MKRYVTIITIIGMISAGLVFGTGALAVEEIQKQAPLVFEYNLTGPKVFESQVVEASGLISEIRASWDFEGEARLEVSANAGSSYTPIVCGEVLTEGFIPGNQLRFRVHIADDGRLKKLVLGYKDSSGVNRLFYNQELPGFKYHKILRVEGVDKELFNYPLKIELGPLEGVKADYSDIRFTAADGQIPLNYYLERFFLPLAGEVKTSSPLLKGEVTLHNSPPLVGGVASQSSPPLVGGVRGGGFFWVKVPQIPKEGVDIHLYYGNSEAKDASNSQGVFLFFDDFNSPVLDEQKWQARLDLESKYSLKAGYLELKNCSIFSRAFKMKSGILEFKAKAGDNSAVQAIVKKSSPYQGEAGWGKSVLESRPEYATEHLVYSSGYPGAEHTIAVNDMVKVNSGIPIKPWEDYIYKVSALEATDEIIFERYDSDYQKQAEIRFLGADNSREGSIGLKSSGGLSGEPGAYFDWARARPYAKVEPKVKVLDEKDNF
;
A
#
# COMPACT_ATOMS: atom_id res chain seq x y z
N MET A 1 -26.07 -20.40 -20.80
CA MET A 1 -25.12 -21.22 -20.03
C MET A 1 -25.37 -20.97 -18.55
N LYS A 2 -25.42 -22.04 -17.73
CA LYS A 2 -26.10 -22.10 -16.42
C LYS A 2 -25.61 -21.05 -15.41
N ARG A 3 -26.57 -20.39 -14.75
CA ARG A 3 -26.40 -19.43 -13.64
C ARG A 3 -26.03 -20.17 -12.35
N TYR A 4 -25.02 -19.67 -11.64
CA TYR A 4 -24.82 -19.95 -10.21
C TYR A 4 -24.78 -18.61 -9.48
N VAL A 5 -25.85 -18.30 -8.76
CA VAL A 5 -25.87 -17.26 -7.74
C VAL A 5 -26.10 -18.01 -6.44
N THR A 6 -25.04 -18.18 -5.64
CA THR A 6 -25.15 -18.72 -4.29
C THR A 6 -25.63 -17.59 -3.39
N ILE A 7 -26.93 -17.54 -3.10
CA ILE A 7 -27.47 -16.69 -2.04
C ILE A 7 -27.25 -17.44 -0.73
N ILE A 8 -26.31 -16.99 0.10
CA ILE A 8 -26.19 -17.48 1.47
C ILE A 8 -27.24 -16.73 2.30
N THR A 9 -28.34 -17.41 2.63
CA THR A 9 -29.29 -16.96 3.65
C THR A 9 -28.65 -17.15 5.03
N ILE A 10 -28.24 -16.06 5.69
CA ILE A 10 -27.85 -16.12 7.10
C ILE A 10 -29.13 -16.12 7.95
N ILE A 11 -29.38 -17.24 8.62
CA ILE A 11 -30.45 -17.40 9.61
C ILE A 11 -30.10 -16.53 10.82
N GLY A 12 -30.94 -15.55 11.13
CA GLY A 12 -30.87 -14.80 12.38
C GLY A 12 -31.23 -15.70 13.55
N MET A 13 -30.28 -15.89 14.49
CA MET A 13 -30.60 -16.47 15.80
C MET A 13 -31.36 -15.42 16.62
N ILE A 14 -32.63 -15.67 16.87
CA ILE A 14 -33.41 -14.97 17.89
C ILE A 14 -33.13 -15.68 19.22
N SER A 15 -32.29 -15.10 20.07
CA SER A 15 -32.25 -15.47 21.50
C SER A 15 -33.34 -14.68 22.23
N ALA A 16 -34.48 -15.32 22.48
CA ALA A 16 -35.52 -14.79 23.36
C ALA A 16 -35.10 -15.01 24.83
N GLY A 17 -34.52 -13.98 25.45
CA GLY A 17 -34.37 -13.90 26.90
C GLY A 17 -35.60 -13.22 27.51
N LEU A 18 -36.42 -13.98 28.22
CA LEU A 18 -37.54 -13.46 29.01
C LEU A 18 -36.98 -12.80 30.29
N VAL A 19 -37.16 -11.50 30.49
CA VAL A 19 -36.82 -10.81 31.75
C VAL A 19 -38.08 -10.14 32.31
N PHE A 20 -38.49 -10.56 33.52
CA PHE A 20 -39.46 -9.84 34.35
C PHE A 20 -38.70 -8.91 35.30
N GLY A 21 -39.09 -7.64 35.41
CA GLY A 21 -38.63 -6.78 36.51
C GLY A 21 -38.62 -5.27 36.24
N THR A 22 -39.75 -4.62 36.58
CA THR A 22 -39.91 -3.28 37.18
C THR A 22 -38.93 -2.14 36.82
N GLY A 23 -39.44 -1.17 36.05
CA GLY A 23 -39.32 0.27 36.34
C GLY A 23 -37.93 0.90 36.41
N ALA A 24 -37.29 1.09 35.26
CA ALA A 24 -36.29 2.14 35.04
C ALA A 24 -36.43 2.62 33.59
N LEU A 25 -36.31 3.93 33.37
CA LEU A 25 -36.35 4.57 32.05
C LEU A 25 -35.39 3.83 31.09
N ALA A 26 -35.96 3.11 30.12
CA ALA A 26 -35.19 2.49 29.07
C ALA A 26 -34.59 3.60 28.20
N VAL A 27 -33.28 3.82 28.34
CA VAL A 27 -32.51 4.35 27.22
C VAL A 27 -32.70 3.33 26.12
N GLU A 28 -33.44 3.69 25.07
CA GLU A 28 -33.70 2.83 23.92
C GLU A 28 -32.35 2.38 23.37
N GLU A 29 -31.98 1.14 23.67
CA GLU A 29 -30.74 0.54 23.18
C GLU A 29 -30.91 0.42 21.68
N ILE A 30 -30.39 1.39 20.92
CA ILE A 30 -30.42 1.37 19.46
C ILE A 30 -29.91 0.00 19.05
N GLN A 31 -30.78 -0.85 18.50
CA GLN A 31 -30.41 -2.18 18.06
C GLN A 31 -29.33 -2.04 16.98
N LYS A 32 -28.07 -2.17 17.38
CA LYS A 32 -26.92 -2.16 16.48
C LYS A 32 -27.04 -3.40 15.61
N GLN A 33 -27.47 -3.20 14.37
CA GLN A 33 -27.58 -4.28 13.39
C GLN A 33 -26.31 -4.32 12.55
N ALA A 34 -25.89 -5.51 12.11
CA ALA A 34 -24.74 -5.62 11.22
C ALA A 34 -25.00 -4.90 9.88
N PRO A 35 -23.97 -4.28 9.28
CA PRO A 35 -24.09 -3.70 7.96
C PRO A 35 -24.38 -4.77 6.91
N LEU A 36 -24.88 -4.35 5.76
CA LEU A 36 -25.10 -5.23 4.62
C LEU A 36 -23.76 -5.56 3.99
N VAL A 37 -23.43 -6.84 3.87
CA VAL A 37 -22.17 -7.30 3.27
C VAL A 37 -22.49 -8.03 1.97
N PHE A 38 -21.81 -7.61 0.91
CA PHE A 38 -21.92 -8.21 -0.41
C PHE A 38 -20.54 -8.68 -0.88
N GLU A 39 -20.41 -9.98 -1.13
CA GLU A 39 -19.21 -10.56 -1.70
C GLU A 39 -19.42 -10.80 -3.19
N TYR A 40 -18.47 -10.33 -3.98
CA TYR A 40 -18.52 -10.33 -5.42
C TYR A 40 -17.20 -10.82 -6.00
N ASN A 41 -17.24 -11.17 -7.28
CA ASN A 41 -16.04 -11.34 -8.09
C ASN A 41 -16.30 -10.67 -9.44
N LEU A 42 -16.57 -9.37 -9.40
CA LEU A 42 -16.85 -8.59 -10.59
C LEU A 42 -15.56 -7.99 -11.11
N THR A 43 -15.24 -8.24 -12.37
CA THR A 43 -14.10 -7.65 -13.10
C THR A 43 -14.63 -6.71 -14.16
N GLY A 44 -13.92 -5.61 -14.41
CA GLY A 44 -14.30 -4.66 -15.45
C GLY A 44 -13.78 -5.02 -16.85
N PRO A 45 -14.07 -4.17 -17.84
CA PRO A 45 -14.95 -3.00 -17.73
C PRO A 45 -16.41 -3.42 -17.54
N LYS A 46 -17.08 -2.87 -16.53
CA LYS A 46 -18.45 -3.26 -16.22
C LYS A 46 -19.19 -2.21 -15.40
N VAL A 47 -20.47 -1.98 -15.75
CA VAL A 47 -21.44 -1.35 -14.86
C VAL A 47 -22.31 -2.44 -14.26
N PHE A 48 -22.38 -2.50 -12.93
CA PHE A 48 -23.20 -3.46 -12.20
C PHE A 48 -24.19 -2.73 -11.30
N GLU A 49 -25.46 -3.13 -11.34
CA GLU A 49 -26.48 -2.65 -10.42
C GLU A 49 -26.96 -3.78 -9.51
N SER A 50 -27.12 -3.47 -8.23
CA SER A 50 -27.63 -4.41 -7.24
C SER A 50 -29.12 -4.69 -7.41
N GLN A 51 -29.60 -5.73 -6.73
CA GLN A 51 -31.01 -5.84 -6.38
C GLN A 51 -31.38 -4.78 -5.34
N VAL A 52 -32.68 -4.48 -5.22
CA VAL A 52 -33.21 -3.57 -4.19
C VAL A 52 -33.13 -4.25 -2.82
N VAL A 53 -32.75 -3.47 -1.80
CA VAL A 53 -32.84 -3.85 -0.39
C VAL A 53 -33.87 -2.93 0.28
N GLU A 54 -34.92 -3.54 0.82
CA GLU A 54 -35.99 -2.82 1.53
C GLU A 54 -35.52 -2.42 2.94
N ALA A 55 -35.63 -1.13 3.25
CA ALA A 55 -35.47 -0.56 4.58
C ALA A 55 -36.82 -0.44 5.30
N SER A 56 -36.79 -0.33 6.63
CA SER A 56 -38.01 -0.28 7.45
C SER A 56 -38.58 1.13 7.56
N GLY A 57 -37.75 2.15 7.31
CA GLY A 57 -38.15 3.55 7.23
C GLY A 57 -37.48 4.29 6.08
N LEU A 58 -37.67 5.62 6.05
CA LEU A 58 -36.95 6.49 5.12
C LEU A 58 -35.48 6.53 5.50
N ILE A 59 -34.61 6.17 4.55
CA ILE A 59 -33.17 6.19 4.73
C ILE A 59 -32.70 7.65 4.86
N SER A 60 -31.92 7.92 5.91
CA SER A 60 -31.40 9.26 6.24
C SER A 60 -29.88 9.34 6.20
N GLU A 61 -29.19 8.20 6.26
CA GLU A 61 -27.74 8.11 6.22
C GLU A 61 -27.34 6.86 5.45
N ILE A 62 -26.35 6.97 4.56
CA ILE A 62 -25.72 5.83 3.88
C ILE A 62 -24.21 5.92 4.07
N ARG A 63 -23.58 4.78 4.35
CA ARG A 63 -22.12 4.62 4.36
C ARG A 63 -21.73 3.44 3.49
N ALA A 64 -20.57 3.53 2.86
CA ALA A 64 -20.05 2.45 2.05
C ALA A 64 -18.56 2.21 2.30
N SER A 65 -18.16 0.94 2.29
CA SER A 65 -16.76 0.53 2.25
C SER A 65 -16.59 -0.64 1.32
N TRP A 66 -15.39 -0.82 0.79
CA TRP A 66 -15.17 -1.86 -0.21
C TRP A 66 -13.73 -2.34 -0.24
N ASP A 67 -13.58 -3.52 -0.81
CA ASP A 67 -12.31 -4.07 -1.28
C ASP A 67 -12.35 -4.05 -2.82
N PHE A 68 -11.81 -2.96 -3.40
CA PHE A 68 -11.60 -2.80 -4.83
C PHE A 68 -10.13 -3.01 -5.17
N GLU A 69 -9.87 -3.59 -6.33
CA GLU A 69 -8.62 -3.44 -7.06
C GLU A 69 -8.87 -2.52 -8.26
N GLY A 70 -7.84 -1.82 -8.74
CA GLY A 70 -7.94 -0.89 -9.87
C GLY A 70 -8.86 0.31 -9.62
N GLU A 71 -9.35 0.91 -10.71
CA GLU A 71 -10.32 2.01 -10.67
C GLU A 71 -11.76 1.49 -10.60
N ALA A 72 -12.51 1.95 -9.58
CA ALA A 72 -13.93 1.67 -9.45
C ALA A 72 -14.65 2.78 -8.68
N ARG A 73 -15.86 3.14 -9.14
CA ARG A 73 -16.73 4.14 -8.50
C ARG A 73 -18.03 3.50 -8.03
N LEU A 74 -18.48 3.89 -6.85
CA LEU A 74 -19.73 3.44 -6.26
C LEU A 74 -20.73 4.60 -6.24
N GLU A 75 -21.96 4.31 -6.66
CA GLU A 75 -23.11 5.17 -6.48
C GLU A 75 -24.18 4.42 -5.69
N VAL A 76 -24.92 5.14 -4.85
CA VAL A 76 -26.01 4.61 -4.02
C VAL A 76 -27.32 5.32 -4.31
N SER A 77 -28.43 4.66 -4.03
CA SER A 77 -29.78 5.16 -4.21
C SER A 77 -30.65 4.70 -3.05
N ALA A 78 -31.52 5.56 -2.53
CA ALA A 78 -32.55 5.19 -1.55
C ALA A 78 -33.96 5.07 -2.16
N ASN A 79 -34.10 5.27 -3.48
CA ASN A 79 -35.37 5.29 -4.20
C ASN A 79 -35.42 4.29 -5.37
N ALA A 80 -34.94 3.07 -5.11
CA ALA A 80 -34.88 1.95 -6.05
C ALA A 80 -34.07 2.19 -7.34
N GLY A 81 -33.16 3.16 -7.31
CA GLY A 81 -32.33 3.52 -8.46
C GLY A 81 -32.97 4.56 -9.39
N SER A 82 -34.01 5.27 -8.94
CA SER A 82 -34.57 6.39 -9.71
C SER A 82 -33.60 7.59 -9.72
N SER A 83 -32.78 7.73 -8.69
CA SER A 83 -31.62 8.63 -8.64
C SER A 83 -30.45 7.95 -7.94
N TYR A 84 -29.24 8.15 -8.46
CA TYR A 84 -28.00 7.63 -7.90
C TYR A 84 -27.09 8.80 -7.50
N THR A 85 -26.46 8.66 -6.34
CA THR A 85 -25.53 9.63 -5.78
C THR A 85 -24.17 8.95 -5.56
N PRO A 86 -23.05 9.51 -6.06
CA PRO A 86 -21.72 8.99 -5.77
C PRO A 86 -21.44 8.96 -4.27
N ILE A 87 -20.70 7.95 -3.81
CA ILE A 87 -20.25 7.86 -2.43
C ILE A 87 -18.76 7.50 -2.39
N VAL A 88 -18.04 8.13 -1.46
CA VAL A 88 -16.60 7.90 -1.24
C VAL A 88 -16.41 6.88 -0.12
N CYS A 89 -15.36 6.07 -0.21
CA CYS A 89 -15.10 4.99 0.76
C CYS A 89 -14.99 5.55 2.18
N GLY A 90 -15.89 5.11 3.06
CA GLY A 90 -15.94 5.51 4.46
C GLY A 90 -16.54 6.91 4.70
N GLU A 91 -17.00 7.62 3.68
CA GLU A 91 -17.74 8.86 3.92
C GLU A 91 -19.19 8.60 4.33
N VAL A 92 -19.77 9.60 4.99
CA VAL A 92 -21.15 9.59 5.48
C VAL A 92 -22.01 10.42 4.55
N LEU A 93 -22.90 9.76 3.81
CA LEU A 93 -23.83 10.43 2.93
C LEU A 93 -25.14 10.72 3.68
N THR A 94 -25.33 11.97 4.08
CA THR A 94 -26.56 12.47 4.74
C THR A 94 -27.40 13.38 3.85
N GLU A 95 -26.85 13.82 2.72
CA GLU A 95 -27.51 14.73 1.78
C GLU A 95 -27.17 14.34 0.33
N GLY A 96 -27.80 14.99 -0.65
CA GLY A 96 -27.52 14.77 -2.08
C GLY A 96 -28.17 13.53 -2.70
N PHE A 97 -28.85 12.67 -1.93
CA PHE A 97 -29.70 11.60 -2.43
C PHE A 97 -31.18 11.88 -2.16
N ILE A 98 -32.08 11.28 -2.95
CA ILE A 98 -33.53 11.38 -2.72
C ILE A 98 -33.91 10.35 -1.65
N PRO A 99 -34.42 10.76 -0.46
CA PRO A 99 -34.80 9.83 0.58
C PRO A 99 -35.91 8.87 0.11
N GLY A 100 -35.81 7.63 0.55
CA GLY A 100 -36.77 6.57 0.29
C GLY A 100 -36.40 5.35 1.14
N ASN A 101 -37.15 4.26 0.99
CA ASN A 101 -36.95 3.03 1.76
C ASN A 101 -36.38 1.89 0.91
N GLN A 102 -35.88 2.17 -0.30
CA GLN A 102 -35.42 1.15 -1.25
C GLN A 102 -33.97 1.40 -1.62
N LEU A 103 -33.06 0.79 -0.87
CA LEU A 103 -31.62 0.92 -1.07
C LEU A 103 -31.18 0.13 -2.30
N ARG A 104 -30.35 0.76 -3.14
CA ARG A 104 -29.71 0.15 -4.30
C ARG A 104 -28.32 0.74 -4.49
N PHE A 105 -27.43 0.00 -5.13
CA PHE A 105 -26.13 0.53 -5.51
C PHE A 105 -25.76 0.18 -6.96
N ARG A 106 -24.94 1.04 -7.56
CA ARG A 106 -24.35 0.86 -8.87
C ARG A 106 -22.84 1.01 -8.77
N VAL A 107 -22.11 0.08 -9.37
CA VAL A 107 -20.64 0.12 -9.42
C VAL A 107 -20.21 0.25 -10.87
N HIS A 108 -19.33 1.22 -11.13
CA HIS A 108 -18.63 1.39 -12.41
C HIS A 108 -17.19 0.91 -12.21
N ILE A 109 -16.83 -0.19 -12.87
CA ILE A 109 -15.53 -0.85 -12.74
C ILE A 109 -14.76 -0.64 -14.06
N ALA A 110 -13.55 -0.07 -13.98
CA ALA A 110 -12.67 0.14 -15.13
C ALA A 110 -12.01 -1.18 -15.59
N ASP A 111 -11.25 -1.14 -16.70
CA ASP A 111 -10.63 -2.32 -17.31
C ASP A 111 -9.75 -3.14 -16.35
N ASP A 112 -9.03 -2.46 -15.44
CA ASP A 112 -8.16 -3.05 -14.42
C ASP A 112 -8.87 -3.27 -13.07
N GLY A 113 -10.16 -2.92 -13.01
CA GLY A 113 -10.93 -2.89 -11.78
C GLY A 113 -11.50 -4.25 -11.37
N ARG A 114 -11.55 -4.50 -10.06
CA ARG A 114 -12.20 -5.70 -9.51
C ARG A 114 -12.89 -5.39 -8.18
N LEU A 115 -14.16 -5.77 -8.05
CA LEU A 115 -14.90 -5.75 -6.79
C LEU A 115 -14.90 -7.12 -6.15
N LYS A 116 -14.33 -7.22 -4.94
CA LYS A 116 -14.35 -8.42 -4.11
C LYS A 116 -15.39 -8.35 -3.00
N LYS A 117 -15.49 -7.20 -2.33
CA LYS A 117 -16.39 -7.00 -1.20
C LYS A 117 -16.90 -5.58 -1.17
N LEU A 118 -18.20 -5.42 -0.92
CA LEU A 118 -18.85 -4.14 -0.64
C LEU A 118 -19.61 -4.27 0.68
N VAL A 119 -19.45 -3.30 1.57
CA VAL A 119 -20.20 -3.17 2.81
C VAL A 119 -21.01 -1.89 2.74
N LEU A 120 -22.32 -2.00 2.91
CA LEU A 120 -23.22 -0.85 2.99
C LEU A 120 -23.85 -0.77 4.37
N GLY A 121 -23.72 0.40 4.99
CA GLY A 121 -24.46 0.73 6.20
C GLY A 121 -25.50 1.81 5.93
N TYR A 122 -26.58 1.79 6.69
CA TYR A 122 -27.58 2.86 6.64
C TYR A 122 -28.26 3.09 7.98
N LYS A 123 -28.83 4.28 8.14
CA LYS A 123 -29.84 4.59 9.15
C LYS A 123 -31.16 4.93 8.50
N ASP A 124 -32.26 4.62 9.17
CA ASP A 124 -33.59 4.98 8.72
C ASP A 124 -34.48 5.58 9.81
N SER A 125 -35.61 6.16 9.37
CA SER A 125 -36.58 6.81 10.25
C SER A 125 -37.35 5.87 11.19
N SER A 126 -37.17 4.55 11.07
CA SER A 126 -37.76 3.56 11.97
C SER A 126 -36.84 3.17 13.13
N GLY A 127 -35.63 3.74 13.18
CA GLY A 127 -34.63 3.47 14.20
C GLY A 127 -33.61 2.40 13.82
N VAL A 128 -33.63 1.87 12.59
CA VAL A 128 -32.62 0.93 12.12
C VAL A 128 -31.26 1.65 12.04
N ASN A 129 -30.22 0.99 12.58
CA ASN A 129 -28.84 1.46 12.52
C ASN A 129 -27.92 0.29 12.13
N ARG A 130 -27.64 0.17 10.83
CA ARG A 130 -26.83 -0.90 10.22
C ARG A 130 -25.40 -0.46 9.92
N LEU A 131 -24.70 0.12 10.88
CA LEU A 131 -23.34 0.62 10.66
C LEU A 131 -22.27 -0.41 10.98
N PHE A 132 -21.12 -0.30 10.29
CA PHE A 132 -19.92 -1.04 10.65
C PHE A 132 -19.37 -0.51 11.99
N TYR A 133 -19.04 -1.43 12.89
CA TYR A 133 -18.40 -1.11 14.17
C TYR A 133 -17.12 -1.92 14.31
N ASN A 134 -16.00 -1.24 14.39
CA ASN A 134 -14.70 -1.86 14.53
C ASN A 134 -14.46 -2.22 15.99
N GLN A 135 -14.47 -3.52 16.29
CA GLN A 135 -14.28 -4.04 17.63
C GLN A 135 -12.84 -3.96 18.13
N GLU A 136 -11.88 -3.59 17.29
CA GLU A 136 -10.47 -3.42 17.68
C GLU A 136 -10.17 -2.01 18.21
N LEU A 137 -10.97 -1.01 17.84
CA LEU A 137 -10.76 0.38 18.26
C LEU A 137 -11.06 0.65 19.74
N PRO A 138 -12.01 -0.05 20.42
CA PRO A 138 -12.16 0.05 21.86
C PRO A 138 -10.86 -0.29 22.59
N GLY A 139 -10.22 0.72 23.19
CA GLY A 139 -8.93 0.61 23.88
C GLY A 139 -7.87 1.60 23.38
N PHE A 140 -8.06 2.17 22.19
CA PHE A 140 -7.25 3.30 21.73
C PHE A 140 -7.74 4.58 22.39
N LYS A 141 -6.82 5.29 23.06
CA LYS A 141 -7.14 6.47 23.89
C LYS A 141 -7.18 7.75 23.07
N TYR A 142 -6.38 7.80 22.00
CA TYR A 142 -6.17 9.00 21.22
C TYR A 142 -6.54 8.75 19.77
N HIS A 143 -7.03 9.79 19.12
CA HIS A 143 -7.22 9.81 17.68
C HIS A 143 -6.85 11.16 17.07
N LYS A 144 -6.49 11.16 15.79
CA LYS A 144 -6.31 12.37 14.98
C LYS A 144 -7.01 12.19 13.65
N ILE A 145 -7.62 13.26 13.14
CA ILE A 145 -8.18 13.28 11.78
C ILE A 145 -7.12 13.84 10.84
N LEU A 146 -6.89 13.14 9.73
CA LEU A 146 -5.93 13.51 8.71
C LEU A 146 -6.67 13.81 7.41
N ARG A 147 -6.62 15.06 6.96
CA ARG A 147 -7.13 15.47 5.64
C ARG A 147 -6.12 15.10 4.57
N VAL A 148 -6.55 14.30 3.60
CA VAL A 148 -5.78 13.93 2.41
C VAL A 148 -6.32 14.70 1.21
N GLU A 149 -5.48 15.52 0.57
CA GLU A 149 -5.93 16.40 -0.51
C GLU A 149 -4.81 16.76 -1.50
N GLY A 150 -5.13 17.57 -2.52
CA GLY A 150 -4.13 18.15 -3.42
C GLY A 150 -3.77 17.29 -4.63
N VAL A 151 -4.69 16.39 -5.05
CA VAL A 151 -4.52 15.56 -6.24
C VAL A 151 -5.03 16.25 -7.51
N ASP A 152 -4.40 15.99 -8.66
CA ASP A 152 -4.80 16.55 -9.96
C ASP A 152 -5.93 15.75 -10.64
N LYS A 153 -6.03 14.48 -10.28
CA LYS A 153 -7.12 13.55 -10.62
C LYS A 153 -7.46 12.69 -9.41
N GLU A 154 -8.66 12.13 -9.43
CA GLU A 154 -9.07 11.12 -8.46
C GLU A 154 -8.09 9.94 -8.50
N LEU A 155 -7.70 9.45 -7.32
CA LEU A 155 -6.81 8.30 -7.17
C LEU A 155 -7.56 7.16 -6.49
N PHE A 156 -7.24 5.93 -6.88
CA PHE A 156 -7.83 4.71 -6.30
C PHE A 156 -6.73 3.83 -5.74
N ASN A 157 -7.01 3.18 -4.60
CA ASN A 157 -6.11 2.21 -3.99
C ASN A 157 -4.68 2.74 -3.77
N TYR A 158 -4.57 4.02 -3.42
CA TYR A 158 -3.30 4.75 -3.47
C TYR A 158 -2.49 4.56 -2.17
N PRO A 159 -1.23 4.10 -2.24
CA PRO A 159 -0.32 4.08 -1.10
C PRO A 159 0.14 5.50 -0.77
N LEU A 160 -0.45 6.10 0.25
CA LEU A 160 -0.15 7.44 0.73
C LEU A 160 0.98 7.39 1.76
N LYS A 161 2.08 8.12 1.51
CA LYS A 161 3.13 8.30 2.52
C LYS A 161 2.70 9.36 3.55
N ILE A 162 2.75 9.01 4.83
CA ILE A 162 2.45 9.87 5.97
C ILE A 162 3.68 9.96 6.86
N GLU A 163 4.14 11.18 7.12
CA GLU A 163 5.13 11.46 8.14
C GLU A 163 4.42 11.89 9.42
N LEU A 164 4.58 11.11 10.47
CA LEU A 164 4.07 11.43 11.79
C LEU A 164 5.21 11.94 12.66
N GLY A 165 4.99 13.08 13.31
CA GLY A 165 5.87 13.56 14.37
C GLY A 165 5.75 12.72 15.66
N PRO A 166 6.33 13.19 16.77
CA PRO A 166 6.17 12.54 18.06
C PRO A 166 4.68 12.47 18.44
N LEU A 167 4.23 11.31 18.93
CA LEU A 167 2.88 11.12 19.46
C LEU A 167 3.01 10.80 20.96
N GLU A 168 2.29 11.53 21.80
CA GLU A 168 2.30 11.26 23.24
C GLU A 168 1.48 10.00 23.56
N GLY A 169 2.03 9.07 24.36
CA GLY A 169 1.30 7.86 24.74
C GLY A 169 1.27 6.74 23.69
N VAL A 170 1.88 6.93 22.51
CA VAL A 170 2.17 5.84 21.56
C VAL A 170 3.20 4.88 22.15
N LYS A 171 3.15 3.59 21.78
CA LYS A 171 4.21 2.64 22.14
C LYS A 171 5.51 3.02 21.44
N ALA A 172 6.63 2.75 22.10
CA ALA A 172 7.97 3.06 21.57
C ALA A 172 8.29 2.37 20.22
N ASP A 173 7.63 1.24 19.94
CA ASP A 173 7.74 0.48 18.69
C ASP A 173 6.63 0.82 17.67
N TYR A 174 5.75 1.78 17.97
CA TYR A 174 4.60 2.18 17.15
C TYR A 174 3.63 1.03 16.78
N SER A 175 3.66 -0.07 17.52
CA SER A 175 2.80 -1.23 17.25
C SER A 175 1.31 -0.99 17.58
N ASP A 176 1.01 0.07 18.33
CA ASP A 176 -0.35 0.55 18.64
C ASP A 176 -0.83 1.65 17.69
N ILE A 177 -0.42 1.65 16.43
CA ILE A 177 -0.96 2.56 15.42
C ILE A 177 -2.09 1.87 14.65
N ARG A 178 -3.19 2.56 14.40
CA ARG A 178 -4.24 2.14 13.45
C ARG A 178 -4.68 3.29 12.57
N PHE A 179 -5.07 2.97 11.35
CA PHE A 179 -5.72 3.90 10.45
C PHE A 179 -7.12 3.41 10.08
N THR A 180 -8.07 4.32 9.96
CA THR A 180 -9.40 4.03 9.39
C THR A 180 -9.78 5.04 8.32
N ALA A 181 -10.78 4.70 7.51
CA ALA A 181 -11.42 5.64 6.60
C ALA A 181 -12.16 6.76 7.38
N ALA A 182 -12.78 7.69 6.64
CA ALA A 182 -13.47 8.87 7.18
C ALA A 182 -14.60 8.56 8.19
N ASP A 183 -15.11 7.34 8.23
CA ASP A 183 -16.16 6.95 9.17
C ASP A 183 -15.63 6.66 10.58
N GLY A 184 -14.30 6.62 10.75
CA GLY A 184 -13.66 6.28 12.02
C GLY A 184 -13.82 4.80 12.40
N GLN A 185 -14.19 3.93 11.45
CA GLN A 185 -14.48 2.52 11.73
C GLN A 185 -13.73 1.60 10.77
N ILE A 186 -13.85 1.81 9.45
CA ILE A 186 -13.29 0.88 8.44
C ILE A 186 -11.76 0.90 8.51
N PRO A 187 -11.10 -0.22 8.87
CA PRO A 187 -9.65 -0.25 8.95
C PRO A 187 -8.99 -0.09 7.58
N LEU A 188 -7.88 0.64 7.53
CA LEU A 188 -7.03 0.79 6.35
C LEU A 188 -5.74 0.01 6.54
N ASN A 189 -5.30 -0.71 5.51
CA ASN A 189 -3.99 -1.31 5.50
C ASN A 189 -2.92 -0.22 5.56
N TYR A 190 -1.91 -0.44 6.41
CA TYR A 190 -0.76 0.46 6.52
C TYR A 190 0.54 -0.33 6.65
N TYR A 191 1.66 0.32 6.39
CA TYR A 191 3.00 -0.20 6.59
C TYR A 191 3.86 0.84 7.31
N LEU A 192 4.57 0.43 8.35
CA LEU A 192 5.53 1.24 9.09
C LEU A 192 6.88 1.09 8.38
N GLU A 193 7.28 2.09 7.61
CA GLU A 193 8.53 2.06 6.85
C GLU A 193 9.75 2.21 7.76
N ARG A 194 9.69 3.15 8.71
CA ARG A 194 10.70 3.37 9.75
C ARG A 194 10.17 4.30 10.82
N PHE A 195 10.72 4.23 12.03
CA PHE A 195 10.46 5.17 13.12
C PHE A 195 11.76 5.71 13.71
N PHE A 196 11.64 6.83 14.41
CA PHE A 196 12.73 7.53 15.08
C PHE A 196 12.40 7.62 16.56
N LEU A 197 13.33 7.12 17.37
CA LEU A 197 13.24 7.25 18.82
C LEU A 197 13.67 8.65 19.24
N PRO A 198 12.97 9.28 20.21
CA PRO A 198 13.37 10.56 20.77
C PRO A 198 14.83 10.51 21.20
N LEU A 199 15.59 11.56 20.84
CA LEU A 199 16.96 11.72 21.33
C LEU A 199 16.93 11.65 22.86
N ALA A 200 17.77 10.79 23.44
CA ALA A 200 17.92 10.68 24.89
C ALA A 200 18.52 11.99 25.43
N GLY A 201 17.66 12.94 25.80
CA GLY A 201 18.04 14.24 26.35
C GLY A 201 16.92 14.80 27.23
N GLU A 202 17.15 14.74 28.54
CA GLU A 202 16.31 15.24 29.63
C GLU A 202 14.95 14.54 29.86
N VAL A 203 15.01 13.28 30.30
CA VAL A 203 14.03 12.84 31.30
C VAL A 203 14.28 13.69 32.56
N LYS A 204 13.51 14.75 32.77
CA LYS A 204 13.34 15.32 34.11
C LYS A 204 12.56 14.29 34.94
N THR A 205 13.28 13.35 35.54
CA THR A 205 12.72 12.44 36.54
C THR A 205 12.32 13.28 37.75
N SER A 206 11.07 13.69 37.85
CA SER A 206 10.47 14.06 39.13
C SER A 206 9.77 12.84 39.73
N SER A 207 10.54 11.93 40.34
CA SER A 207 10.19 11.26 41.60
C SER A 207 11.26 10.25 42.03
N PRO A 208 11.50 10.09 43.35
CA PRO A 208 12.68 9.41 43.87
C PRO A 208 12.47 7.91 44.06
N LEU A 209 13.56 7.17 43.83
CA LEU A 209 13.93 5.88 44.44
C LEU A 209 13.00 4.68 44.24
N LEU A 210 13.49 3.73 43.44
CA LEU A 210 13.78 2.39 43.96
C LEU A 210 14.89 1.74 43.10
N LYS A 211 16.06 1.57 43.72
CA LYS A 211 17.11 0.67 43.23
C LYS A 211 16.60 -0.76 43.36
N GLY A 212 16.51 -1.47 42.24
CA GLY A 212 16.33 -2.91 42.19
C GLY A 212 16.77 -3.39 40.82
N GLU A 213 17.85 -4.17 40.78
CA GLU A 213 18.34 -4.85 39.59
C GLU A 213 17.22 -5.66 38.93
N VAL A 214 16.94 -5.37 37.66
CA VAL A 214 16.11 -6.25 36.82
C VAL A 214 17.05 -7.01 35.90
N THR A 215 17.30 -8.27 36.25
CA THR A 215 17.91 -9.27 35.40
C THR A 215 16.96 -9.58 34.24
N LEU A 216 17.29 -9.12 33.02
CA LEU A 216 16.54 -9.46 31.82
C LEU A 216 16.86 -10.90 31.38
N HIS A 217 15.98 -11.84 31.71
CA HIS A 217 15.94 -13.16 31.07
C HIS A 217 14.86 -13.18 29.97
N ASN A 218 15.33 -13.46 28.75
CA ASN A 218 14.60 -13.96 27.57
C ASN A 218 13.54 -13.06 26.93
N SER A 219 14.00 -12.19 26.03
CA SER A 219 13.21 -11.65 24.91
C SER A 219 13.36 -12.53 23.65
N PRO A 220 12.31 -12.73 22.82
CA PRO A 220 12.41 -13.36 21.50
C PRO A 220 13.17 -12.45 20.49
N PRO A 221 13.62 -12.98 19.34
CA PRO A 221 14.84 -12.52 18.67
C PRO A 221 14.68 -11.16 18.00
N LEU A 222 15.63 -10.29 18.34
CA LEU A 222 15.90 -9.01 17.69
C LEU A 222 16.33 -9.22 16.24
N VAL A 223 15.71 -8.46 15.33
CA VAL A 223 16.18 -8.25 13.96
C VAL A 223 17.57 -7.60 14.04
N GLY A 224 18.59 -8.40 13.73
CA GLY A 224 19.98 -7.96 13.69
C GLY A 224 20.27 -7.20 12.40
N GLY A 225 20.43 -5.89 12.53
CA GLY A 225 21.09 -5.02 11.57
C GLY A 225 21.86 -3.96 12.35
N VAL A 226 23.17 -4.08 12.38
CA VAL A 226 24.06 -3.14 13.07
C VAL A 226 23.89 -1.77 12.42
N ALA A 227 23.32 -0.82 13.16
CA ALA A 227 23.19 0.55 12.72
C ALA A 227 24.58 1.23 12.74
N SER A 228 25.25 1.33 11.58
CA SER A 228 26.27 2.36 11.39
C SER A 228 25.54 3.68 11.11
N GLN A 229 25.15 4.39 12.16
CA GLN A 229 24.53 5.70 12.07
C GLN A 229 25.59 6.78 11.81
N SER A 230 25.69 7.27 10.58
CA SER A 230 26.12 8.65 10.35
C SER A 230 24.88 9.53 10.36
N SER A 231 24.77 10.38 11.39
CA SER A 231 23.59 11.23 11.63
C SER A 231 23.51 12.42 10.67
N PRO A 232 22.31 12.80 10.18
CA PRO A 232 22.12 14.03 9.43
C PRO A 232 22.27 15.29 10.34
N PRO A 233 22.65 16.45 9.78
CA PRO A 233 22.79 17.69 10.53
C PRO A 233 21.43 18.25 11.00
N LEU A 234 21.49 18.91 12.15
CA LEU A 234 20.35 19.31 12.99
C LEU A 234 19.73 20.64 12.54
N VAL A 235 18.42 20.66 12.32
CA VAL A 235 17.60 21.88 12.43
C VAL A 235 16.32 21.51 13.20
N GLY A 236 16.21 21.97 14.46
CA GLY A 236 15.02 21.82 15.32
C GLY A 236 14.94 20.47 16.05
N GLY A 237 15.43 20.42 17.31
CA GLY A 237 15.45 19.19 18.09
C GLY A 237 14.10 18.83 18.72
N VAL A 238 13.44 17.79 18.19
CA VAL A 238 12.76 16.68 18.91
C VAL A 238 12.70 15.50 17.91
N ARG A 239 13.37 14.36 18.17
CA ARG A 239 13.36 13.20 17.25
C ARG A 239 12.37 12.10 17.65
N GLY A 240 11.09 12.39 17.84
CA GLY A 240 10.06 11.33 17.85
C GLY A 240 9.35 11.31 16.49
N GLY A 241 8.97 10.15 15.96
CA GLY A 241 8.13 10.08 14.76
C GLY A 241 8.30 8.81 13.93
N GLY A 242 7.56 8.73 12.82
CA GLY A 242 7.67 7.60 11.90
C GLY A 242 7.09 7.89 10.52
N PHE A 243 7.57 7.12 9.55
CA PHE A 243 7.06 7.12 8.18
C PHE A 243 6.14 5.92 7.99
N PHE A 244 4.91 6.20 7.59
CA PHE A 244 3.88 5.22 7.33
C PHE A 244 3.46 5.30 5.87
N TRP A 245 3.09 4.16 5.31
CA TRP A 245 2.35 4.09 4.05
C TRP A 245 0.95 3.60 4.36
N VAL A 246 -0.08 4.32 3.95
CA VAL A 246 -1.48 3.95 4.18
C VAL A 246 -2.17 3.79 2.84
N LYS A 247 -2.81 2.64 2.59
CA LYS A 247 -3.56 2.43 1.36
C LYS A 247 -4.93 3.09 1.50
N VAL A 248 -5.12 4.22 0.82
CA VAL A 248 -6.39 4.94 0.79
C VAL A 248 -7.22 4.43 -0.40
N PRO A 249 -8.42 3.86 -0.19
CA PRO A 249 -9.20 3.22 -1.26
C PRO A 249 -9.60 4.20 -2.38
N GLN A 250 -9.87 5.45 -2.03
CA GLN A 250 -10.26 6.50 -2.96
C GLN A 250 -9.83 7.86 -2.39
N ILE A 251 -9.15 8.67 -3.21
CA ILE A 251 -8.79 10.06 -2.91
C ILE A 251 -9.43 10.94 -3.99
N PRO A 252 -10.61 11.53 -3.71
CA PRO A 252 -11.26 12.49 -4.60
C PRO A 252 -10.46 13.80 -4.72
N LYS A 253 -10.82 14.64 -5.69
CA LYS A 253 -10.14 15.94 -5.91
C LYS A 253 -10.38 16.92 -4.77
N GLU A 254 -11.58 16.88 -4.22
CA GLU A 254 -12.03 17.62 -3.05
C GLU A 254 -11.28 17.21 -1.77
N GLY A 255 -10.65 16.03 -1.78
CA GLY A 255 -9.96 15.44 -0.64
C GLY A 255 -10.86 14.55 0.20
N VAL A 256 -10.25 13.74 1.06
CA VAL A 256 -10.91 12.77 1.94
C VAL A 256 -10.25 12.78 3.31
N ASP A 257 -11.02 12.48 4.35
CA ASP A 257 -10.49 12.32 5.69
C ASP A 257 -10.15 10.85 5.98
N ILE A 258 -9.09 10.64 6.75
CA ILE A 258 -8.78 9.35 7.38
C ILE A 258 -8.50 9.60 8.87
N HIS A 259 -8.68 8.58 9.70
CA HIS A 259 -8.39 8.69 11.13
C HIS A 259 -7.16 7.89 11.49
N LEU A 260 -6.35 8.43 12.40
CA LEU A 260 -5.24 7.77 13.08
C LEU A 260 -5.66 7.49 14.52
N TYR A 261 -5.41 6.29 15.03
CA TYR A 261 -5.65 5.89 16.42
C TYR A 261 -4.35 5.40 17.08
N TYR A 262 -4.15 5.73 18.35
CA TYR A 262 -3.00 5.30 19.16
C TYR A 262 -3.30 5.31 20.67
N GLY A 263 -2.34 4.87 21.49
CA GLY A 263 -2.42 4.88 22.95
C GLY A 263 -3.04 3.62 23.56
N ASN A 264 -2.96 2.49 22.86
CA ASN A 264 -3.46 1.19 23.33
C ASN A 264 -2.29 0.27 23.71
N SER A 265 -2.05 0.07 25.01
CA SER A 265 -0.95 -0.78 25.50
C SER A 265 -1.06 -2.25 25.08
N GLU A 266 -2.29 -2.73 24.89
CA GLU A 266 -2.59 -4.12 24.54
C GLU A 266 -2.55 -4.37 23.02
N ALA A 267 -2.46 -3.31 22.21
CA ALA A 267 -2.40 -3.45 20.77
C ALA A 267 -1.10 -4.12 20.33
N LYS A 268 -1.24 -5.05 19.38
CA LYS A 268 -0.16 -5.70 18.65
C LYS A 268 0.07 -4.98 17.32
N ASP A 269 1.25 -5.16 16.74
CA ASP A 269 1.54 -4.61 15.43
C ASP A 269 0.57 -5.16 14.37
N ALA A 270 0.07 -4.26 13.53
CA ALA A 270 -0.82 -4.55 12.40
C ALA A 270 -0.24 -4.05 11.06
N SER A 271 1.06 -3.72 11.04
CA SER A 271 1.77 -3.33 9.83
C SER A 271 1.71 -4.43 8.76
N ASN A 272 1.35 -4.05 7.53
CA ASN A 272 1.15 -4.96 6.41
C ASN A 272 1.52 -4.30 5.07
N SER A 273 2.77 -4.46 4.64
CA SER A 273 3.27 -3.95 3.36
C SER A 273 2.58 -4.57 2.13
N GLN A 274 2.23 -5.86 2.20
CA GLN A 274 1.53 -6.57 1.11
C GLN A 274 0.09 -6.07 0.91
N GLY A 275 -0.54 -5.58 1.98
CA GLY A 275 -1.85 -4.94 1.92
C GLY A 275 -1.82 -3.51 1.39
N VAL A 276 -0.63 -2.90 1.30
CA VAL A 276 -0.43 -1.51 0.90
C VAL A 276 0.03 -1.37 -0.53
N PHE A 277 1.09 -2.06 -0.93
CA PHE A 277 1.71 -1.92 -2.25
C PHE A 277 1.18 -2.95 -3.26
N LEU A 278 1.29 -2.64 -4.55
CA LEU A 278 0.96 -3.60 -5.61
C LEU A 278 1.97 -4.76 -5.66
N PHE A 279 3.20 -4.48 -5.24
CA PHE A 279 4.28 -5.44 -5.08
C PHE A 279 5.20 -4.97 -3.96
N PHE A 280 5.69 -5.90 -3.13
CA PHE A 280 6.66 -5.59 -2.07
C PHE A 280 7.51 -6.81 -1.71
N ASP A 281 8.80 -6.60 -1.55
CA ASP A 281 9.75 -7.52 -0.92
C ASP A 281 10.82 -6.74 -0.16
N ASP A 282 11.11 -7.15 1.06
CA ASP A 282 12.16 -6.60 1.94
C ASP A 282 13.35 -7.57 2.10
N PHE A 283 13.33 -8.70 1.39
CA PHE A 283 14.39 -9.71 1.37
C PHE A 283 14.88 -10.16 2.76
N ASN A 284 14.04 -10.03 3.79
CA ASN A 284 14.37 -10.44 5.16
C ASN A 284 14.18 -11.95 5.39
N SER A 285 13.49 -12.63 4.47
CA SER A 285 13.39 -14.09 4.46
C SER A 285 14.77 -14.72 4.21
N PRO A 286 15.10 -15.86 4.86
CA PRO A 286 16.34 -16.57 4.58
C PRO A 286 16.39 -17.21 3.18
N VAL A 287 15.26 -17.27 2.48
CA VAL A 287 15.11 -17.86 1.15
C VAL A 287 14.32 -16.93 0.23
N LEU A 288 14.63 -16.98 -1.06
CA LEU A 288 13.90 -16.21 -2.06
C LEU A 288 12.46 -16.72 -2.15
N ASP A 289 11.48 -15.81 -2.11
CA ASP A 289 10.08 -16.17 -2.30
C ASP A 289 9.82 -16.53 -3.77
N GLU A 290 9.80 -17.83 -4.08
CA GLU A 290 9.57 -18.35 -5.43
C GLU A 290 8.14 -18.14 -5.95
N GLN A 291 7.19 -17.76 -5.10
CA GLN A 291 5.85 -17.36 -5.55
C GLN A 291 5.87 -15.94 -6.13
N LYS A 292 6.75 -15.07 -5.59
CA LYS A 292 6.95 -13.71 -6.09
C LYS A 292 7.99 -13.63 -7.21
N TRP A 293 9.08 -14.36 -7.08
CA TRP A 293 10.26 -14.21 -7.93
C TRP A 293 10.60 -15.47 -8.70
N GLN A 294 11.09 -15.29 -9.93
CA GLN A 294 11.76 -16.30 -10.72
C GLN A 294 13.21 -15.87 -10.96
N ALA A 295 14.16 -16.68 -10.51
CA ALA A 295 15.58 -16.45 -10.77
C ALA A 295 15.99 -16.97 -12.15
N ARG A 296 16.86 -16.23 -12.83
CA ARG A 296 17.57 -16.65 -14.04
C ARG A 296 19.06 -16.65 -13.77
N LEU A 297 19.65 -17.83 -13.80
CA LEU A 297 21.05 -18.10 -13.50
C LEU A 297 21.74 -18.64 -14.75
N ASP A 298 22.91 -18.10 -15.05
CA ASP A 298 23.84 -18.63 -16.04
C ASP A 298 25.03 -19.29 -15.29
N LEU A 299 26.06 -19.72 -16.03
CA LEU A 299 27.28 -20.27 -15.42
C LEU A 299 27.93 -19.23 -14.49
N GLU A 300 28.35 -19.67 -13.30
CA GLU A 300 28.98 -18.82 -12.27
C GLU A 300 28.08 -17.73 -11.64
N SER A 301 26.82 -17.63 -12.07
CA SER A 301 25.79 -16.78 -11.47
C SER A 301 25.38 -17.28 -10.08
N LYS A 302 25.13 -16.36 -9.15
CA LYS A 302 24.61 -16.70 -7.82
C LYS A 302 23.78 -15.57 -7.24
N TYR A 303 22.72 -15.92 -6.52
CA TYR A 303 22.10 -15.03 -5.55
C TYR A 303 22.26 -15.55 -4.13
N SER A 304 22.16 -14.66 -3.14
CA SER A 304 22.06 -15.04 -1.73
C SER A 304 21.22 -14.03 -0.93
N LEU A 305 20.54 -14.48 0.11
CA LEU A 305 19.84 -13.61 1.05
C LEU A 305 20.59 -13.63 2.38
N LYS A 306 21.18 -12.48 2.75
CA LYS A 306 21.98 -12.34 3.98
C LYS A 306 21.86 -10.93 4.54
N ALA A 307 21.72 -10.85 5.87
CA ALA A 307 21.71 -9.58 6.60
C ALA A 307 20.68 -8.55 6.09
N GLY A 308 19.49 -9.02 5.67
CA GLY A 308 18.42 -8.16 5.14
C GLY A 308 18.65 -7.65 3.71
N TYR A 309 19.57 -8.27 2.96
CA TYR A 309 19.79 -7.94 1.55
C TYR A 309 19.69 -9.20 0.67
N LEU A 310 19.09 -9.00 -0.51
CA LEU A 310 19.29 -9.85 -1.67
C LEU A 310 20.58 -9.43 -2.38
N GLU A 311 21.58 -10.30 -2.37
CA GLU A 311 22.78 -10.19 -3.19
C GLU A 311 22.56 -10.89 -4.54
N LEU A 312 22.81 -10.19 -5.64
CA LEU A 312 22.83 -10.74 -7.01
C LEU A 312 24.24 -10.62 -7.59
N LYS A 313 24.77 -11.74 -8.10
CA LYS A 313 26.04 -11.81 -8.83
C LYS A 313 25.82 -12.40 -10.21
N ASN A 314 26.01 -11.56 -11.24
CA ASN A 314 25.85 -11.94 -12.65
C ASN A 314 24.52 -12.67 -12.90
N CYS A 315 23.42 -12.20 -12.31
CA CYS A 315 22.13 -12.86 -12.39
C CYS A 315 20.99 -11.86 -12.33
N SER A 316 19.78 -12.36 -12.60
CA SER A 316 18.56 -11.58 -12.51
C SER A 316 17.44 -12.37 -11.83
N ILE A 317 16.53 -11.63 -11.21
CA ILE A 317 15.25 -12.16 -10.75
C ILE A 317 14.11 -11.34 -11.35
N PHE A 318 12.98 -12.00 -11.59
CA PHE A 318 11.81 -11.40 -12.24
C PHE A 318 10.56 -11.66 -11.42
N SER A 319 9.64 -10.70 -11.39
CA SER A 319 8.32 -10.94 -10.82
C SER A 319 7.61 -12.04 -11.61
N ARG A 320 7.08 -13.05 -10.90
CA ARG A 320 6.45 -14.23 -11.48
C ARG A 320 5.03 -13.93 -11.93
N ALA A 321 4.18 -13.55 -10.98
CA ALA A 321 2.77 -13.22 -11.24
C ALA A 321 2.55 -11.72 -11.49
N PHE A 322 3.23 -10.84 -10.75
CA PHE A 322 3.02 -9.40 -10.86
C PHE A 322 3.53 -8.88 -12.21
N LYS A 323 2.69 -8.12 -12.90
CA LYS A 323 3.01 -7.41 -14.14
C LYS A 323 2.72 -5.93 -13.93
N MET A 324 3.62 -5.08 -14.42
CA MET A 324 3.45 -3.64 -14.40
C MET A 324 3.29 -3.14 -15.83
N LYS A 325 2.18 -2.45 -16.09
CA LYS A 325 1.95 -1.69 -17.33
C LYS A 325 2.44 -0.26 -17.17
N SER A 326 1.94 0.41 -16.14
CA SER A 326 2.36 1.74 -15.71
C SER A 326 2.43 1.80 -14.19
N GLY A 327 3.27 2.69 -13.66
CA GLY A 327 3.44 2.87 -12.22
C GLY A 327 4.85 3.28 -11.85
N ILE A 328 5.18 3.09 -10.58
CA ILE A 328 6.47 3.42 -10.00
C ILE A 328 7.06 2.13 -9.41
N LEU A 329 8.30 1.81 -9.79
CA LEU A 329 9.14 0.83 -9.12
C LEU A 329 10.16 1.58 -8.24
N GLU A 330 10.12 1.34 -6.93
CA GLU A 330 11.07 1.90 -5.97
C GLU A 330 11.88 0.77 -5.35
N PHE A 331 13.17 1.00 -5.13
CA PHE A 331 14.03 0.03 -4.44
C PHE A 331 15.21 0.73 -3.78
N LYS A 332 15.72 0.14 -2.70
CA LYS A 332 16.97 0.56 -2.08
C LYS A 332 18.05 -0.47 -2.37
N ALA A 333 19.19 -0.01 -2.87
CA ALA A 333 20.26 -0.89 -3.29
C ALA A 333 21.63 -0.22 -3.27
N LYS A 334 22.66 -1.07 -3.26
CA LYS A 334 24.07 -0.69 -3.43
C LYS A 334 24.78 -1.66 -4.36
N ALA A 335 25.85 -1.20 -4.98
CA ALA A 335 26.75 -2.04 -5.76
C ALA A 335 28.09 -2.14 -5.05
N GLY A 336 28.73 -3.30 -5.09
CA GLY A 336 30.13 -3.39 -4.69
C GLY A 336 31.08 -2.77 -5.72
N ASP A 337 32.37 -2.93 -5.47
CA ASP A 337 33.41 -2.53 -6.42
C ASP A 337 33.20 -3.19 -7.80
N ASN A 338 33.43 -2.43 -8.87
CA ASN A 338 33.27 -2.89 -10.25
C ASN A 338 31.86 -3.39 -10.62
N SER A 339 30.85 -3.13 -9.79
CA SER A 339 29.48 -3.59 -10.00
C SER A 339 28.52 -2.46 -10.37
N ALA A 340 27.32 -2.85 -10.84
CA ALA A 340 26.23 -1.93 -11.13
C ALA A 340 24.95 -2.37 -10.43
N VAL A 341 24.18 -1.40 -9.93
CA VAL A 341 22.79 -1.62 -9.52
C VAL A 341 21.94 -1.58 -10.77
N GLN A 342 21.13 -2.61 -11.02
CA GLN A 342 20.24 -2.64 -12.18
C GLN A 342 18.83 -3.09 -11.81
N ALA A 343 17.84 -2.46 -12.42
CA ALA A 343 16.45 -2.87 -12.33
C ALA A 343 15.85 -2.99 -13.73
N ILE A 344 15.10 -4.06 -13.91
CA ILE A 344 14.31 -4.33 -15.10
C ILE A 344 12.95 -3.73 -14.81
N VAL A 345 12.70 -2.56 -15.42
CA VAL A 345 11.46 -1.80 -15.20
C VAL A 345 10.29 -2.59 -15.76
N LYS A 346 10.47 -3.09 -16.98
CA LYS A 346 9.50 -3.95 -17.66
C LYS A 346 10.23 -4.89 -18.60
N LYS A 347 9.89 -6.17 -18.53
CA LYS A 347 10.21 -7.16 -19.55
C LYS A 347 8.91 -7.72 -20.10
N SER A 348 8.57 -7.28 -21.31
CA SER A 348 7.47 -7.86 -22.05
C SER A 348 7.98 -9.14 -22.73
N SER A 349 7.39 -10.27 -22.37
CA SER A 349 7.50 -11.49 -23.16
C SER A 349 6.25 -11.55 -24.03
N PRO A 350 6.34 -11.79 -25.35
CA PRO A 350 5.15 -12.10 -26.14
C PRO A 350 4.49 -13.42 -25.70
N TYR A 351 5.11 -14.20 -24.80
CA TYR A 351 4.68 -15.53 -24.38
C TYR A 351 4.30 -15.58 -22.88
N GLN A 352 3.05 -15.96 -22.58
CA GLN A 352 2.48 -16.15 -21.22
C GLN A 352 2.38 -17.64 -20.79
N GLY A 353 3.24 -18.55 -21.28
CA GLY A 353 3.17 -19.98 -20.92
C GLY A 353 4.53 -20.68 -20.76
N GLU A 354 4.55 -21.89 -20.20
CA GLU A 354 5.73 -22.76 -20.21
C GLU A 354 5.99 -23.28 -21.63
N ALA A 355 7.25 -23.23 -22.07
CA ALA A 355 7.66 -23.66 -23.40
C ALA A 355 7.54 -25.19 -23.56
N GLY A 356 6.40 -25.66 -24.06
CA GLY A 356 6.23 -27.02 -24.55
C GLY A 356 6.89 -27.22 -25.92
N TRP A 357 7.61 -28.32 -26.09
CA TRP A 357 8.24 -28.70 -27.36
C TRP A 357 7.19 -28.83 -28.48
N GLY A 358 7.31 -28.02 -29.54
CA GLY A 358 6.52 -28.17 -30.77
C GLY A 358 5.55 -27.03 -31.14
N LYS A 359 5.81 -25.77 -30.78
CA LYS A 359 5.05 -24.60 -31.29
C LYS A 359 5.95 -23.61 -32.07
N SER A 360 5.35 -22.96 -33.07
CA SER A 360 5.99 -22.18 -34.15
C SER A 360 7.05 -21.18 -33.66
N VAL A 361 8.25 -21.31 -34.23
CA VAL A 361 9.48 -20.50 -34.02
C VAL A 361 9.30 -19.00 -34.37
N LEU A 362 8.17 -18.60 -34.96
CA LEU A 362 7.93 -17.22 -35.40
C LEU A 362 7.43 -16.28 -34.29
N GLU A 363 6.78 -16.79 -33.24
CA GLU A 363 6.22 -15.97 -32.14
C GLU A 363 7.13 -15.91 -30.89
N SER A 364 8.16 -16.77 -30.86
CA SER A 364 9.24 -16.76 -29.87
C SER A 364 10.40 -15.83 -30.26
N ARG A 365 10.20 -14.95 -31.24
CA ARG A 365 11.28 -14.13 -31.78
C ARG A 365 11.64 -12.98 -30.81
N PRO A 366 12.93 -12.86 -30.40
CA PRO A 366 13.41 -11.79 -29.52
C PRO A 366 13.11 -10.37 -30.03
N GLU A 367 12.87 -10.21 -31.34
CA GLU A 367 12.58 -8.92 -31.98
C GLU A 367 11.29 -8.23 -31.49
N TYR A 368 10.42 -8.93 -30.75
CA TYR A 368 9.20 -8.36 -30.15
C TYR A 368 9.20 -8.26 -28.62
N ALA A 369 10.23 -8.78 -27.96
CA ALA A 369 10.40 -8.63 -26.51
C ALA A 369 11.07 -7.28 -26.24
N THR A 370 10.45 -6.46 -25.39
CA THR A 370 11.05 -5.22 -24.91
C THR A 370 11.50 -5.39 -23.46
N GLU A 371 12.78 -5.14 -23.21
CA GLU A 371 13.36 -5.04 -21.89
C GLU A 371 13.77 -3.58 -21.64
N HIS A 372 13.10 -2.93 -20.69
CA HIS A 372 13.47 -1.60 -20.22
C HIS A 372 14.32 -1.78 -18.98
N LEU A 373 15.58 -1.39 -19.10
CA LEU A 373 16.58 -1.52 -18.06
C LEU A 373 16.96 -0.13 -17.57
N VAL A 374 17.07 0.00 -16.26
CA VAL A 374 17.76 1.13 -15.65
C VAL A 374 18.96 0.62 -14.88
N TYR A 375 20.05 1.36 -14.88
CA TYR A 375 21.21 1.00 -14.09
C TYR A 375 22.04 2.19 -13.65
N SER A 376 22.73 2.00 -12.54
CA SER A 376 23.69 2.94 -12.00
C SER A 376 25.00 2.24 -11.65
N SER A 377 26.11 2.84 -12.02
CA SER A 377 27.45 2.28 -11.82
C SER A 377 28.52 3.34 -11.61
N GLY A 378 29.75 2.91 -11.34
CA GLY A 378 30.93 3.78 -11.37
C GLY A 378 31.60 3.88 -12.75
N TYR A 379 31.06 3.20 -13.78
CA TYR A 379 31.68 3.12 -15.09
C TYR A 379 31.33 4.33 -15.98
N PRO A 380 32.33 4.99 -16.60
CA PRO A 380 32.08 6.05 -17.57
C PRO A 380 31.14 5.63 -18.70
N GLY A 381 30.06 6.40 -18.91
CA GLY A 381 29.02 6.10 -19.91
C GLY A 381 27.88 5.20 -19.43
N ALA A 382 27.91 4.77 -18.16
CA ALA A 382 26.97 3.84 -17.54
C ALA A 382 26.61 4.23 -16.10
N GLU A 383 26.81 5.48 -15.71
CA GLU A 383 26.76 5.95 -14.33
C GLU A 383 25.34 6.05 -13.75
N HIS A 384 24.39 6.50 -14.58
CA HIS A 384 22.97 6.50 -14.28
C HIS A 384 22.24 6.53 -15.62
N THR A 385 21.67 5.41 -16.01
CA THR A 385 21.33 5.12 -17.40
C THR A 385 19.94 4.52 -17.53
N ILE A 386 19.23 4.90 -18.59
CA ILE A 386 18.08 4.17 -19.13
C ILE A 386 18.53 3.50 -20.43
N ALA A 387 18.28 2.20 -20.54
CA ALA A 387 18.52 1.40 -21.73
C ALA A 387 17.26 0.63 -22.14
N VAL A 388 17.13 0.37 -23.44
CA VAL A 388 16.07 -0.47 -24.01
C VAL A 388 16.74 -1.55 -24.85
N ASN A 389 16.48 -2.82 -24.53
CA ASN A 389 17.11 -3.98 -25.17
C ASN A 389 18.64 -3.88 -25.17
N ASP A 390 19.21 -3.61 -23.99
CA ASP A 390 20.65 -3.40 -23.76
C ASP A 390 21.29 -2.23 -24.54
N MET A 391 20.50 -1.42 -25.26
CA MET A 391 20.99 -0.19 -25.90
C MET A 391 20.74 1.02 -25.02
N VAL A 392 21.81 1.73 -24.65
CA VAL A 392 21.76 3.00 -23.92
C VAL A 392 20.93 4.02 -24.69
N LYS A 393 19.98 4.66 -24.01
CA LYS A 393 19.14 5.73 -24.55
C LYS A 393 19.48 7.09 -23.96
N VAL A 394 19.72 7.13 -22.65
CA VAL A 394 20.13 8.33 -21.93
C VAL A 394 20.98 7.94 -20.74
N ASN A 395 22.02 8.73 -20.46
CA ASN A 395 22.89 8.57 -19.31
C ASN A 395 23.18 9.94 -18.69
N SER A 396 23.30 10.03 -17.37
CA SER A 396 23.95 11.16 -16.70
C SER A 396 25.31 10.73 -16.18
N GLY A 397 26.33 11.59 -16.32
CA GLY A 397 27.70 11.30 -15.86
C GLY A 397 27.88 11.38 -14.34
N ILE A 398 26.84 11.06 -13.55
CA ILE A 398 26.86 11.13 -12.08
C ILE A 398 27.01 9.70 -11.53
N PRO A 399 28.22 9.24 -11.20
CA PRO A 399 28.46 7.87 -10.74
C PRO A 399 27.87 7.60 -9.37
N ILE A 400 27.60 6.33 -9.08
CA ILE A 400 27.46 5.86 -7.69
C ILE A 400 28.84 5.62 -7.08
N LYS A 401 28.90 5.68 -5.75
CA LYS A 401 30.04 5.16 -5.02
C LYS A 401 29.82 3.68 -4.68
N PRO A 402 30.87 2.84 -4.75
CA PRO A 402 30.80 1.47 -4.24
C PRO A 402 30.34 1.44 -2.79
N TRP A 403 29.54 0.45 -2.45
CA TRP A 403 29.03 0.14 -1.11
C TRP A 403 28.15 1.20 -0.46
N GLU A 404 27.79 2.26 -1.18
CA GLU A 404 26.87 3.30 -0.72
C GLU A 404 25.42 2.92 -1.05
N ASP A 405 24.54 2.98 -0.05
CA ASP A 405 23.12 2.72 -0.23
C ASP A 405 22.43 3.91 -0.92
N TYR A 406 21.74 3.62 -2.01
CA TYR A 406 20.91 4.58 -2.74
C TYR A 406 19.46 4.12 -2.76
N ILE A 407 18.56 5.09 -2.83
CA ILE A 407 17.15 4.85 -3.09
C ILE A 407 16.89 5.22 -4.54
N TYR A 408 16.24 4.33 -5.26
CA TYR A 408 15.90 4.49 -6.66
C TYR A 408 14.40 4.55 -6.82
N LYS A 409 13.96 5.41 -7.75
CA LYS A 409 12.57 5.51 -8.16
C LYS A 409 12.52 5.52 -9.68
N VAL A 410 11.77 4.58 -10.25
CA VAL A 410 11.60 4.44 -11.69
C VAL A 410 10.12 4.58 -12.01
N SER A 411 9.74 5.65 -12.69
CA SER A 411 8.36 5.88 -13.12
C SER A 411 8.21 5.46 -14.58
N ALA A 412 7.36 4.48 -14.87
CA ALA A 412 7.00 4.06 -16.22
C ALA A 412 5.58 4.53 -16.53
N LEU A 413 5.46 5.51 -17.42
CA LEU A 413 4.20 6.22 -17.69
C LEU A 413 3.63 5.77 -19.03
N GLU A 414 2.44 5.14 -19.01
CA GLU A 414 1.75 4.74 -20.24
C GLU A 414 1.29 5.98 -21.03
N ALA A 415 0.68 6.96 -20.37
CA ALA A 415 0.05 8.11 -21.02
C ALA A 415 1.02 9.00 -21.82
N THR A 416 2.29 9.04 -21.42
CA THR A 416 3.33 9.87 -22.06
C THR A 416 4.42 9.04 -22.74
N ASP A 417 4.34 7.72 -22.63
CA ASP A 417 5.39 6.80 -23.06
C ASP A 417 6.79 7.13 -22.51
N GLU A 418 6.83 7.58 -21.25
CA GLU A 418 8.03 8.09 -20.59
C GLU A 418 8.56 7.12 -19.51
N ILE A 419 9.88 6.95 -19.45
CA ILE A 419 10.56 6.41 -18.26
C ILE A 419 11.32 7.54 -17.59
N ILE A 420 11.09 7.72 -16.29
CA ILE A 420 11.82 8.64 -15.42
C ILE A 420 12.62 7.79 -14.45
N PHE A 421 13.94 7.95 -14.42
CA PHE A 421 14.82 7.27 -13.47
C PHE A 421 15.43 8.31 -12.53
N GLU A 422 15.11 8.19 -11.24
CA GLU A 422 15.57 9.07 -10.18
C GLU A 422 16.42 8.27 -9.19
N ARG A 423 17.51 8.86 -8.69
CA ARG A 423 18.36 8.33 -7.61
C ARG A 423 18.46 9.32 -6.47
N TYR A 424 18.37 8.82 -5.25
CA TYR A 424 18.49 9.57 -4.00
C TYR A 424 19.51 8.91 -3.09
N ASP A 425 20.09 9.69 -2.19
CA ASP A 425 20.90 9.15 -1.09
C ASP A 425 20.02 8.59 0.06
N SER A 426 20.66 8.13 1.13
CA SER A 426 19.99 7.59 2.32
C SER A 426 19.11 8.60 3.06
N ASP A 427 19.36 9.90 2.87
CA ASP A 427 18.59 11.01 3.44
C ASP A 427 17.48 11.50 2.49
N TYR A 428 17.19 10.72 1.43
CA TYR A 428 16.19 11.02 0.41
C TYR A 428 16.47 12.34 -0.34
N GLN A 429 17.72 12.82 -0.37
CA GLN A 429 18.08 13.95 -1.23
C GLN A 429 18.35 13.45 -2.64
N LYS A 430 17.76 14.12 -3.64
CA LYS A 430 17.88 13.73 -5.04
C LYS A 430 19.31 13.95 -5.53
N GLN A 431 19.92 12.89 -6.06
CA GLN A 431 21.30 12.87 -6.56
C GLN A 431 21.36 12.89 -8.09
N ALA A 432 20.42 12.22 -8.76
CA ALA A 432 20.35 12.19 -10.23
C ALA A 432 18.91 11.99 -10.71
N GLU A 433 18.59 12.52 -11.89
CA GLU A 433 17.35 12.27 -12.62
C GLU A 433 17.64 12.28 -14.12
N ILE A 434 17.10 11.30 -14.85
CA ILE A 434 17.07 11.26 -16.31
C ILE A 434 15.72 10.78 -16.81
N ARG A 435 15.40 11.14 -18.05
CA ARG A 435 14.10 10.86 -18.69
C ARG A 435 14.31 10.34 -20.10
N PHE A 436 13.48 9.38 -20.49
CA PHE A 436 13.45 8.85 -21.85
C PHE A 436 12.01 8.75 -22.36
N LEU A 437 11.75 9.29 -23.55
CA LEU A 437 10.48 9.20 -24.26
C LEU A 437 10.61 8.16 -25.38
N GLY A 438 9.53 7.42 -25.65
CA GLY A 438 9.53 6.37 -26.68
C GLY A 438 9.90 5.00 -26.12
N ALA A 439 9.51 4.73 -24.88
CA ALA A 439 9.77 3.44 -24.25
C ALA A 439 8.85 2.32 -24.77
N ASP A 440 7.73 2.60 -25.44
CA ASP A 440 6.62 1.65 -25.60
C ASP A 440 6.11 1.10 -24.25
N ASN A 441 5.58 1.99 -23.43
CA ASN A 441 4.98 1.67 -22.15
C ASN A 441 3.54 1.11 -22.25
N SER A 442 3.04 0.85 -23.45
CA SER A 442 1.68 0.36 -23.69
C SER A 442 1.45 -1.08 -23.20
N ARG A 443 2.52 -1.86 -23.04
CA ARG A 443 2.47 -3.28 -22.66
C ARG A 443 2.79 -3.48 -21.18
N GLU A 444 2.11 -4.46 -20.59
CA GLU A 444 2.49 -5.00 -19.29
C GLU A 444 3.76 -5.86 -19.40
N GLY A 445 4.55 -5.89 -18.33
CA GLY A 445 5.75 -6.72 -18.26
C GLY A 445 6.11 -7.07 -16.84
N SER A 446 6.93 -8.11 -16.67
CA SER A 446 7.52 -8.41 -15.36
C SER A 446 8.50 -7.29 -14.98
N ILE A 447 8.51 -6.92 -13.70
CA ILE A 447 9.60 -6.16 -13.11
C ILE A 447 10.74 -7.12 -12.73
N GLY A 448 11.93 -6.60 -12.50
CA GLY A 448 13.05 -7.44 -12.07
C GLY A 448 14.20 -6.65 -11.46
N LEU A 449 15.09 -7.38 -10.79
CA LEU A 449 16.34 -6.87 -10.25
C LEU A 449 17.48 -7.66 -10.90
N LYS A 450 18.58 -6.97 -11.22
CA LYS A 450 19.68 -7.54 -11.97
C LYS A 450 21.01 -7.00 -11.47
N SER A 451 22.03 -7.83 -11.59
CA SER A 451 23.43 -7.41 -11.51
C SER A 451 24.18 -8.00 -12.69
N SER A 452 24.87 -7.14 -13.44
CA SER A 452 25.86 -7.55 -14.45
C SER A 452 27.15 -6.78 -14.20
N GLY A 453 28.30 -7.47 -14.24
CA GLY A 453 29.61 -6.83 -14.01
C GLY A 453 30.32 -7.35 -12.75
N GLY A 454 30.65 -8.62 -12.74
CA GLY A 454 31.59 -9.17 -11.77
C GLY A 454 32.26 -10.40 -12.36
N LEU A 455 33.59 -10.42 -12.42
CA LEU A 455 34.32 -11.68 -12.59
C LEU A 455 34.01 -12.60 -11.41
N SER A 456 34.21 -13.92 -11.55
CA SER A 456 34.03 -14.84 -10.43
C SER A 456 34.87 -14.38 -9.22
N GLY A 457 34.18 -14.02 -8.13
CA GLY A 457 34.80 -13.49 -6.90
C GLY A 457 34.57 -12.00 -6.64
N GLU A 458 34.19 -11.20 -7.64
CA GLU A 458 33.84 -9.78 -7.43
C GLU A 458 32.50 -9.63 -6.66
N PRO A 459 32.32 -8.51 -5.95
CA PRO A 459 31.05 -8.22 -5.30
C PRO A 459 29.97 -7.88 -6.33
N GLY A 460 28.71 -8.21 -6.02
CA GLY A 460 27.56 -7.96 -6.89
C GLY A 460 26.78 -6.69 -6.52
N ALA A 461 25.49 -6.70 -6.85
CA ALA A 461 24.53 -5.72 -6.33
C ALA A 461 23.75 -6.30 -5.15
N TYR A 462 23.41 -5.43 -4.19
CA TYR A 462 22.69 -5.78 -2.97
C TYR A 462 21.42 -4.94 -2.92
N PHE A 463 20.27 -5.58 -2.76
CA PHE A 463 18.96 -4.94 -2.68
C PHE A 463 18.37 -5.15 -1.29
N ASP A 464 18.01 -4.06 -0.63
CA ASP A 464 17.42 -4.04 0.73
C ASP A 464 15.91 -4.30 0.62
N TRP A 465 15.23 -3.53 -0.23
CA TRP A 465 13.80 -3.71 -0.51
C TRP A 465 13.47 -3.28 -1.92
N ALA A 466 12.37 -3.79 -2.45
CA ALA A 466 11.76 -3.39 -3.72
C ALA A 466 10.24 -3.34 -3.59
N ARG A 467 9.62 -2.33 -4.20
CA ARG A 467 8.16 -2.17 -4.20
C ARG A 467 7.62 -1.52 -5.47
N ALA A 468 6.38 -1.83 -5.81
CA ALA A 468 5.65 -1.18 -6.90
C ALA A 468 4.38 -0.49 -6.41
N ARG A 469 4.09 0.70 -6.93
CA ARG A 469 2.88 1.47 -6.61
C ARG A 469 2.36 2.26 -7.81
N PRO A 470 1.08 2.65 -7.81
CA PRO A 470 0.53 3.56 -8.82
C PRO A 470 1.30 4.89 -8.89
N TYR A 471 1.35 5.49 -10.07
CA TYR A 471 1.89 6.82 -10.27
C TYR A 471 0.79 7.88 -10.08
N ALA A 472 1.09 8.90 -9.28
CA ALA A 472 0.36 10.17 -9.28
C ALA A 472 1.28 11.28 -9.78
N LYS A 473 0.78 12.13 -10.68
CA LYS A 473 1.53 13.30 -11.17
C LYS A 473 1.74 14.32 -10.05
N VAL A 474 0.73 14.46 -9.19
CA VAL A 474 0.81 15.24 -7.95
C VAL A 474 0.56 14.28 -6.80
N GLU A 475 1.59 14.07 -5.97
CA GLU A 475 1.48 13.26 -4.75
C GLU A 475 0.50 13.95 -3.76
N PRO A 476 -0.46 13.21 -3.17
CA PRO A 476 -1.39 13.79 -2.20
C PRO A 476 -0.65 14.32 -0.97
N LYS A 477 -1.20 15.37 -0.36
CA LYS A 477 -0.70 15.98 0.87
C LYS A 477 -1.58 15.59 2.03
N VAL A 478 -0.96 15.48 3.21
CA VAL A 478 -1.66 15.20 4.47
C VAL A 478 -1.60 16.41 5.37
N LYS A 479 -2.74 16.80 5.93
CA LYS A 479 -2.85 17.82 6.97
C LYS A 479 -3.52 17.18 8.19
N VAL A 480 -2.94 17.39 9.36
CA VAL A 480 -3.60 17.03 10.62
C VAL A 480 -4.68 18.08 10.90
N LEU A 481 -5.92 17.65 11.08
CA LEU A 481 -7.01 18.50 11.55
C LEU A 481 -7.07 18.41 13.08
N ASP A 482 -7.28 19.55 13.75
CA ASP A 482 -7.08 19.80 15.18
C ASP A 482 -7.44 18.65 16.15
N GLU A 483 -6.64 18.54 17.21
CA GLU A 483 -6.67 17.55 18.30
C GLU A 483 -8.01 17.58 19.05
N LYS A 484 -8.97 16.75 18.63
CA LYS A 484 -10.04 16.33 19.54
C LYS A 484 -9.49 15.22 20.42
N ASP A 485 -8.81 15.60 21.49
CA ASP A 485 -8.49 14.68 22.57
C ASP A 485 -9.78 14.26 23.28
N ASN A 486 -9.93 12.94 23.44
CA ASN A 486 -10.95 12.19 24.16
C ASN A 486 -12.19 11.74 23.37
N PHE A 487 -12.37 10.42 23.38
CA PHE A 487 -13.54 9.65 22.98
C PHE A 487 -14.43 9.34 24.19
#